data_AF-A0A970TPN2-F1
#
_entry.id   AF-A0A970TPN2-F1
#
_cell.length_a   1.000
_cell.length_b   1.000
_cell.length_c   1.000
_cell.angle_alpha   90.00
_cell.angle_beta   90.00
_cell.angle_gamma   90.00
#
_symmetry.space_group_name_H-M   'P 1'
#
loop_
_entity.id
_entity.type
_entity.pdbx_description
1 polymer ?
#
loop_
_entity_poly.entity_id
_entity_poly.type
_entity_poly.pdbx_seq_one_letter_code
_entity_poly.pdbx_strand_id
1 'polypeptide(L)'
;MKGEISIRDLELLNAYSLLRPSAQGDFLDYMHYLLSKQYRTEVMAAIFNNRMLNKLIDDLVTMADIEGIEIDLIKRRVIQIRELYFGVFEQVHARYCEVVENLDSNEVVKDFGRISFDNLFRALKTEDRKLIKTEVLEFYEQYASLSRKKDARRLVAI
;
A
#
# COMPACT_ATOMS: atom_id res chain seq x y z
N MET A 1 21.69 11.68 -1.09
CA MET A 1 22.43 11.13 -2.25
C MET A 1 23.93 11.08 -1.98
N LYS A 2 24.49 9.89 -1.78
CA LYS A 2 25.94 9.65 -1.89
C LYS A 2 26.13 8.34 -2.66
N GLY A 3 25.96 8.43 -3.97
CA GLY A 3 26.39 7.43 -4.93
C GLY A 3 27.24 8.16 -5.97
N GLU A 4 28.36 7.57 -6.36
CA GLU A 4 29.18 8.12 -7.45
C GLU A 4 28.34 8.26 -8.71
N ILE A 5 28.45 9.41 -9.39
CA ILE A 5 27.77 9.66 -10.67
C ILE A 5 28.32 8.65 -11.69
N SER A 6 27.44 7.83 -12.25
CA SER A 6 27.82 6.85 -13.25
C SER A 6 27.93 7.48 -14.64
N ILE A 7 28.60 6.78 -15.57
CA ILE A 7 28.68 7.19 -16.99
C ILE A 7 27.27 7.35 -17.59
N ARG A 8 26.32 6.49 -17.20
CA ARG A 8 24.93 6.55 -17.68
C ARG A 8 24.20 7.79 -17.19
N ASP A 9 24.51 8.26 -15.97
CA ASP A 9 23.92 9.50 -15.44
C ASP A 9 24.42 10.72 -16.23
N LEU A 10 25.72 10.71 -16.60
CA LEU A 10 26.30 11.76 -17.46
C LEU A 10 25.72 11.72 -18.88
N GLU A 11 25.54 10.54 -19.47
CA GLU A 11 24.89 10.37 -20.77
C GLU A 11 23.46 10.93 -20.77
N LEU A 12 22.68 10.63 -19.73
CA LEU A 12 21.31 11.14 -19.57
C LEU A 12 21.28 12.67 -19.45
N LEU A 13 22.16 13.25 -18.62
CA LEU A 13 22.25 14.70 -18.44
C LEU A 13 22.68 15.41 -19.73
N ASN A 14 23.67 14.86 -20.43
CA ASN A 14 24.12 15.40 -21.71
C ASN A 14 22.99 15.35 -22.75
N ALA A 15 22.30 14.22 -22.88
CA ALA A 15 21.16 14.08 -23.79
C ALA A 15 20.03 15.06 -23.44
N TYR A 16 19.69 15.21 -22.16
CA TYR A 16 18.68 16.16 -21.69
C TYR A 16 19.06 17.62 -21.99
N SER A 17 20.33 17.98 -21.86
CA SER A 17 20.81 19.35 -22.14
C SER A 17 20.69 19.76 -23.61
N LEU A 18 20.65 18.79 -24.54
CA LEU A 18 20.46 19.02 -25.97
C LEU A 18 18.99 19.22 -26.35
N LEU A 19 18.04 18.86 -25.47
CA LEU A 19 16.62 19.07 -25.71
C LEU A 19 16.26 20.56 -25.65
N ARG A 20 15.28 20.97 -26.45
CA ARG A 20 14.66 22.29 -26.32
C ARG A 20 13.88 22.38 -25.00
N PRO A 21 13.68 23.57 -24.41
CA PRO A 21 12.96 23.72 -23.15
C PRO A 21 11.57 23.06 -23.10
N SER A 22 10.82 23.07 -24.21
CA SER A 22 9.52 22.37 -24.28
C SER A 22 9.67 20.85 -24.15
N ALA A 23 10.63 20.26 -24.87
CA ALA A 23 10.89 18.82 -24.82
C ALA A 23 11.50 18.37 -23.48
N GLN A 24 12.23 19.27 -22.81
CA GLN A 24 12.69 19.07 -21.42
C GLN A 24 11.50 18.98 -20.45
N GLY A 25 10.49 19.85 -20.61
CA GLY A 25 9.24 19.77 -19.87
C GLY A 25 8.51 18.45 -20.11
N ASP A 26 8.27 18.10 -21.38
CA ASP A 26 7.60 16.84 -21.76
C ASP A 26 8.32 15.61 -21.17
N PHE A 27 9.65 15.62 -21.19
CA PHE A 27 10.46 14.55 -20.62
C PHE A 27 10.27 14.43 -19.10
N LEU A 28 10.30 15.54 -18.37
CA LEU A 28 10.07 15.53 -16.92
C LEU A 28 8.66 15.08 -16.57
N ASP A 29 7.64 15.52 -17.30
CA ASP A 29 6.26 15.08 -17.12
C ASP A 29 6.12 13.57 -17.34
N TYR A 30 6.77 13.04 -18.36
CA TYR A 30 6.80 11.60 -18.61
C TYR A 30 7.53 10.83 -17.51
N MET A 31 8.64 11.35 -16.99
CA MET A 31 9.35 10.77 -15.85
C MET A 31 8.46 10.74 -14.59
N HIS A 32 7.77 11.83 -14.28
CA HIS A 32 6.81 11.87 -13.16
C HIS A 32 5.67 10.88 -13.34
N TYR A 33 5.14 10.75 -14.56
CA TYR A 33 4.13 9.75 -14.89
C TYR A 33 4.64 8.32 -14.64
N LEU A 34 5.84 7.99 -15.11
CA LEU A 34 6.44 6.66 -14.93
C LEU A 34 6.69 6.36 -13.45
N LEU A 35 7.26 7.32 -12.70
CA LEU A 35 7.48 7.18 -11.26
C LEU A 35 6.17 6.97 -10.51
N SER A 36 5.12 7.71 -10.85
CA SER A 36 3.78 7.55 -10.25
C SER A 36 3.19 6.16 -10.54
N LYS A 37 3.36 5.65 -11.75
CA LYS A 37 2.90 4.31 -12.15
C LYS A 37 3.67 3.21 -11.41
N GLN A 38 4.99 3.37 -11.26
CA GLN A 38 5.84 2.45 -10.52
C GLN A 38 5.49 2.46 -9.04
N TYR A 39 5.37 3.64 -8.44
CA TYR A 39 4.95 3.84 -7.05
C TYR A 39 3.68 3.04 -6.71
N ARG A 40 2.60 3.24 -7.48
CA ARG A 40 1.33 2.51 -7.27
C ARG A 40 1.52 0.99 -7.31
N THR A 41 2.40 0.50 -8.18
CA THR A 41 2.68 -0.93 -8.31
C THR A 41 3.47 -1.45 -7.11
N GLU A 42 4.48 -0.70 -6.66
CA GLU A 42 5.31 -1.04 -5.51
C GLU A 42 4.50 -1.02 -4.21
N VAL A 43 3.69 0.01 -3.96
CA VAL A 43 2.85 0.08 -2.75
C VAL A 43 1.84 -1.05 -2.69
N MET A 44 1.11 -1.29 -3.79
CA MET A 44 0.19 -2.43 -3.88
C MET A 44 0.90 -3.75 -3.59
N ALA A 45 2.12 -3.94 -4.12
CA ALA A 45 2.87 -5.15 -3.90
C ALA A 45 3.39 -5.27 -2.45
N ALA A 46 3.89 -4.17 -1.89
CA ALA A 46 4.47 -4.11 -0.56
C ALA A 46 3.44 -4.36 0.54
N ILE A 47 2.18 -3.98 0.31
CA ILE A 47 1.07 -4.23 1.24
C ILE A 47 0.43 -5.60 0.96
N PHE A 48 -0.18 -5.79 -0.21
CA PHE A 48 -1.07 -6.93 -0.42
C PHE A 48 -0.34 -8.25 -0.72
N ASN A 49 0.96 -8.22 -1.04
CA ASN A 49 1.77 -9.45 -1.12
C ASN A 49 2.69 -9.63 0.10
N ASN A 50 2.47 -8.87 1.17
CA ASN A 50 3.27 -8.98 2.38
C ASN A 50 2.89 -10.23 3.16
N ARG A 51 3.81 -11.20 3.23
CA ARG A 51 3.58 -12.47 3.93
C ARG A 51 3.25 -12.29 5.40
N MET A 52 3.82 -11.27 6.05
CA MET A 52 3.58 -11.02 7.48
C MET A 52 2.20 -10.40 7.70
N LEU A 53 1.79 -9.42 6.89
CA LEU A 53 0.42 -8.89 6.95
C LEU A 53 -0.60 -10.00 6.68
N ASN A 54 -0.41 -10.80 5.64
CA ASN A 54 -1.32 -11.90 5.32
C ASN A 54 -1.50 -12.84 6.53
N LYS A 55 -0.39 -13.28 7.13
CA LYS A 55 -0.44 -14.14 8.32
C LYS A 55 -1.19 -13.49 9.49
N LEU A 56 -0.93 -12.22 9.78
CA LEU A 56 -1.59 -11.52 10.89
C LEU A 56 -3.10 -11.36 10.65
N ILE A 57 -3.50 -11.17 9.39
CA ILE A 57 -4.90 -11.05 9.00
C ILE A 57 -5.59 -12.42 9.09
N ASP A 58 -4.95 -13.50 8.62
CA ASP A 58 -5.47 -14.87 8.76
C ASP A 58 -5.64 -15.23 10.25
N ASP A 59 -4.65 -14.86 11.08
CA ASP A 59 -4.73 -15.02 12.54
C ASP A 59 -5.91 -14.20 13.12
N LEU A 60 -6.14 -12.97 12.65
CA LEU A 60 -7.26 -12.12 13.10
C LEU A 60 -8.62 -12.75 12.77
N VAL A 61 -8.78 -13.29 11.56
CA VAL A 61 -10.00 -13.99 11.14
C VAL A 61 -10.25 -15.18 12.06
N THR A 62 -9.22 -16.00 12.29
CA THR A 62 -9.32 -17.15 13.21
C THR A 62 -9.69 -16.70 14.63
N MET A 63 -9.09 -15.61 15.13
CA MET A 63 -9.38 -15.07 16.45
C MET A 63 -10.83 -14.58 16.59
N ALA A 64 -11.39 -14.00 15.54
CA ALA A 64 -12.77 -13.51 15.53
C ALA A 64 -13.81 -14.65 15.46
N ASP A 65 -13.42 -15.83 14.99
CA ASP A 65 -14.29 -17.00 14.87
C ASP A 65 -14.36 -17.84 16.16
N ILE A 66 -13.29 -17.87 16.95
CA ILE A 66 -13.22 -18.66 18.18
C ILE A 66 -14.07 -18.02 19.29
N GLU A 67 -15.10 -18.73 19.73
CA GLU A 67 -15.84 -18.37 20.93
C GLU A 67 -14.95 -18.46 22.18
N GLY A 68 -14.77 -17.33 22.85
CA GLY A 68 -14.07 -17.24 24.14
C GLY A 68 -12.87 -16.32 24.14
N ILE A 69 -12.36 -15.93 22.95
CA ILE A 69 -11.25 -14.99 22.86
C ILE A 69 -11.66 -13.60 23.36
N GLU A 70 -10.89 -13.06 24.30
CA GLU A 70 -11.09 -11.71 24.82
C GLU A 70 -10.98 -10.67 23.69
N ILE A 71 -11.93 -9.73 23.66
CA ILE A 71 -11.97 -8.67 22.65
C ILE A 71 -10.68 -7.83 22.69
N ASP A 72 -10.06 -7.68 23.87
CA ASP A 72 -8.77 -7.00 24.01
C ASP A 72 -7.61 -7.69 23.28
N LEU A 73 -7.67 -9.02 23.09
CA LEU A 73 -6.68 -9.73 22.27
C LEU A 73 -6.89 -9.44 20.79
N ILE A 74 -8.15 -9.43 20.33
CA ILE A 74 -8.52 -9.07 18.95
C ILE A 74 -8.08 -7.62 18.67
N LYS A 75 -8.38 -6.70 19.59
CA LYS A 75 -7.98 -5.29 19.49
C LYS A 75 -6.46 -5.12 19.38
N ARG A 76 -5.68 -5.82 20.21
CA ARG A 76 -4.21 -5.81 20.12
C ARG A 76 -3.73 -6.31 18.75
N ARG A 77 -4.36 -7.35 18.19
CA ARG A 77 -4.04 -7.85 16.85
C ARG A 77 -4.34 -6.81 15.78
N VAL A 78 -5.49 -6.14 15.83
CA VAL A 78 -5.85 -5.06 14.88
C VAL A 78 -4.83 -3.91 14.94
N ILE A 79 -4.40 -3.51 16.14
CA ILE A 79 -3.36 -2.48 16.31
C ILE A 79 -2.06 -2.92 15.65
N GLN A 80 -1.60 -4.14 15.90
CA GLN A 80 -0.38 -4.66 15.30
C GLN A 80 -0.43 -4.69 13.76
N ILE A 81 -1.56 -5.11 13.19
CA ILE A 81 -1.77 -5.11 11.73
C ILE A 81 -1.70 -3.68 11.19
N ARG A 82 -2.38 -2.73 11.87
CA ARG A 82 -2.39 -1.32 11.47
C ARG A 82 -1.00 -0.70 11.48
N GLU A 83 -0.23 -0.92 12.54
CA GLU A 83 1.13 -0.39 12.66
C GLU A 83 2.04 -0.94 11.56
N LEU A 84 1.99 -2.25 11.30
CA LEU A 84 2.75 -2.85 10.21
C LEU A 84 2.30 -2.32 8.84
N TYR A 85 0.99 -2.21 8.63
CA TYR A 85 0.41 -1.72 7.38
C TYR A 85 0.91 -0.32 7.05
N PHE A 86 0.76 0.63 7.97
CA PHE A 86 1.17 2.01 7.74
C PHE A 86 2.69 2.17 7.75
N GLY A 87 3.43 1.39 8.54
CA GLY A 87 4.88 1.41 8.50
C GLY A 87 5.44 0.96 7.15
N VAL A 88 4.88 -0.10 6.55
CA VAL A 88 5.27 -0.56 5.21
C VAL A 88 4.86 0.46 4.14
N PHE A 89 3.65 1.01 4.26
CA PHE A 89 3.17 2.06 3.36
C PHE A 89 4.11 3.27 3.36
N GLU A 90 4.43 3.81 4.53
CA GLU A 90 5.29 4.98 4.70
C GLU A 90 6.71 4.72 4.17
N GLN A 91 7.25 3.52 4.38
CA GLN A 91 8.57 3.15 3.85
C GLN A 91 8.62 3.24 2.31
N VAL A 92 7.56 2.82 1.63
CA VAL A 92 7.50 2.95 0.17
C VAL A 92 7.21 4.40 -0.21
N HIS A 93 6.25 5.06 0.44
CA HIS A 93 5.87 6.45 0.17
C HIS A 93 7.06 7.43 0.26
N ALA A 94 7.87 7.31 1.31
CA ALA A 94 9.04 8.16 1.56
C ALA A 94 10.06 8.12 0.40
N ARG A 95 10.16 7.01 -0.33
CA ARG A 95 11.09 6.89 -1.49
C ARG A 95 10.67 7.72 -2.69
N TYR A 96 9.38 8.06 -2.82
CA TYR A 96 8.82 8.69 -4.01
C TYR A 96 8.35 10.12 -3.75
N CYS A 97 7.88 10.43 -2.55
CA CYS A 97 7.35 11.76 -2.22
C CYS A 97 8.42 12.86 -2.26
N GLU A 98 9.70 12.51 -2.17
CA GLU A 98 10.82 13.45 -2.34
C GLU A 98 11.03 13.92 -3.78
N VAL A 99 10.55 13.15 -4.77
CA VAL A 99 10.86 13.36 -6.20
C VAL A 99 9.61 13.63 -7.03
N VAL A 100 8.43 13.20 -6.57
CA VAL A 100 7.16 13.39 -7.27
C VAL A 100 6.28 14.35 -6.47
N GLU A 101 6.14 15.57 -6.96
CA GLU A 101 5.20 16.54 -6.38
C GLU A 101 3.75 16.03 -6.46
N ASN A 102 2.97 16.26 -5.41
CA ASN A 102 1.56 15.85 -5.33
C ASN A 102 1.32 14.35 -5.58
N LEU A 103 2.27 13.49 -5.18
CA LEU A 103 2.12 12.03 -5.23
C LEU A 103 0.84 11.54 -4.52
N ASP A 104 0.36 12.30 -3.53
CA ASP A 104 -0.75 11.96 -2.64
C ASP A 104 -2.03 12.77 -2.95
N SER A 105 -3.05 12.13 -3.51
CA SER A 105 -4.38 12.76 -3.66
C SER A 105 -5.56 11.81 -3.39
N ASN A 106 -5.37 10.76 -2.59
CA ASN A 106 -6.24 9.58 -2.35
C ASN A 106 -5.71 8.32 -3.03
N GLU A 107 -4.57 7.85 -2.52
CA GLU A 107 -4.05 6.54 -2.89
C GLU A 107 -4.96 5.43 -2.34
N VAL A 108 -5.46 4.57 -3.23
CA VAL A 108 -6.36 3.45 -2.91
C VAL A 108 -5.89 2.62 -1.71
N VAL A 109 -4.58 2.43 -1.56
CA VAL A 109 -3.99 1.66 -0.45
C VAL A 109 -4.14 2.41 0.88
N LYS A 110 -3.75 3.69 0.92
CA LYS A 110 -3.89 4.54 2.11
C LYS A 110 -5.35 4.66 2.56
N ASP A 111 -6.25 4.89 1.60
CA ASP A 111 -7.68 5.04 1.87
C ASP A 111 -8.31 3.76 2.38
N PHE A 112 -8.00 2.62 1.74
CA PHE A 112 -8.41 1.31 2.21
C PHE A 112 -7.96 1.11 3.66
N GLY A 113 -6.67 1.30 3.95
CA GLY A 113 -6.14 1.19 5.31
C GLY A 113 -6.91 2.07 6.30
N ARG A 114 -7.09 3.36 5.99
CA ARG A 114 -7.80 4.30 6.88
C ARG A 114 -9.22 3.85 7.16
N ILE A 115 -10.00 3.58 6.12
CA ILE A 115 -11.42 3.21 6.22
C ILE A 115 -11.57 1.88 6.97
N SER A 116 -10.81 0.86 6.59
CA SER A 116 -10.92 -0.47 7.19
C SER A 116 -10.55 -0.47 8.67
N PHE A 117 -9.44 0.17 9.05
CA PHE A 117 -9.07 0.22 10.47
C PHE A 117 -10.05 1.07 11.29
N ASP A 118 -10.58 2.16 10.74
CA ASP A 118 -11.62 2.94 11.41
C ASP A 118 -12.88 2.10 11.68
N ASN A 119 -13.31 1.30 10.71
CA ASN A 119 -14.46 0.40 10.87
C ASN A 119 -14.19 -0.68 11.92
N LEU A 120 -13.03 -1.35 11.85
CA LEU A 120 -12.61 -2.35 12.84
C LEU A 120 -12.57 -1.76 14.26
N PHE A 121 -12.01 -0.56 14.43
CA PHE A 121 -11.97 0.08 15.74
C PHE A 121 -13.34 0.53 16.23
N ARG A 122 -14.26 0.92 15.34
CA ARG A 122 -15.65 1.19 15.73
C ARG A 122 -16.33 -0.09 16.20
N ALA A 123 -16.18 -1.19 15.48
CA ALA A 123 -16.73 -2.49 15.87
C ALA A 123 -16.17 -2.97 17.21
N LEU A 124 -14.86 -2.85 17.43
CA LEU A 124 -14.22 -3.23 18.69
C LEU A 124 -14.74 -2.41 19.90
N LYS A 125 -15.22 -1.18 19.69
CA LYS A 125 -15.79 -0.34 20.75
C LYS A 125 -17.21 -0.76 21.15
N THR A 126 -17.95 -1.47 20.30
CA THR A 126 -19.32 -1.90 20.63
C THR A 126 -19.34 -3.12 21.54
N GLU A 127 -18.24 -3.86 21.61
CA GLU A 127 -18.11 -5.16 22.27
C GLU A 127 -19.06 -6.25 21.73
N ASP A 128 -19.79 -5.96 20.63
CA ASP A 128 -20.64 -6.91 19.94
C ASP A 128 -19.77 -7.85 19.09
N ARG A 129 -19.57 -9.06 19.58
CA ARG A 129 -18.80 -10.11 18.89
C ARG A 129 -19.31 -10.41 17.48
N LYS A 130 -20.62 -10.35 17.25
CA LYS A 130 -21.17 -10.62 15.93
C LYS A 130 -20.77 -9.52 14.95
N LEU A 131 -20.87 -8.26 15.38
CA LEU A 131 -20.42 -7.11 14.59
C LEU A 131 -18.91 -7.15 14.32
N ILE A 132 -18.11 -7.44 15.35
CA ILE A 132 -16.65 -7.57 15.22
C ILE A 132 -16.29 -8.64 14.18
N LYS A 133 -16.94 -9.81 14.25
CA LYS A 133 -16.71 -10.89 13.29
C LYS A 133 -17.09 -10.47 11.87
N THR A 134 -18.23 -9.81 11.68
CA THR A 134 -18.64 -9.28 10.38
C THR A 134 -17.59 -8.33 9.80
N GLU A 135 -17.15 -7.34 10.58
CA GLU A 135 -16.19 -6.32 10.13
C GLU A 135 -14.79 -6.89 9.86
N VAL A 136 -14.36 -7.90 10.64
CA VAL A 136 -13.13 -8.66 10.36
C VAL A 136 -13.21 -9.42 9.05
N LEU A 137 -14.35 -10.08 8.76
CA LEU A 137 -14.55 -10.80 7.51
C LEU A 137 -14.61 -9.85 6.32
N GLU A 138 -15.34 -8.73 6.43
CA GLU A 138 -15.39 -7.70 5.38
C GLU A 138 -14.00 -7.12 5.09
N PHE A 139 -13.22 -6.82 6.13
CA PHE A 139 -11.83 -6.38 5.97
C PHE A 139 -10.98 -7.42 5.21
N TYR A 140 -11.06 -8.69 5.60
CA TYR A 140 -10.32 -9.78 4.96
C TYR A 140 -10.71 -9.94 3.49
N GLU A 141 -12.00 -9.92 3.16
CA GLU A 141 -12.48 -10.07 1.79
C GLU A 141 -12.01 -8.92 0.88
N GLN A 142 -12.11 -7.69 1.37
CA GLN A 142 -11.63 -6.50 0.64
C GLN A 142 -10.10 -6.56 0.45
N TYR A 143 -9.36 -6.93 1.49
CA TYR A 143 -7.91 -7.10 1.41
C TYR A 143 -7.53 -8.18 0.38
N ALA A 144 -8.19 -9.34 0.42
CA ALA A 144 -7.96 -10.45 -0.50
C ALA A 144 -8.31 -10.06 -1.96
N SER A 145 -9.37 -9.29 -2.17
CA SER A 145 -9.73 -8.75 -3.49
C SER A 145 -8.62 -7.87 -4.07
N LEU A 146 -8.05 -6.97 -3.25
CA LEU A 146 -6.94 -6.11 -3.65
C LEU A 146 -5.65 -6.90 -3.90
N SER A 147 -5.40 -7.97 -3.14
CA SER A 147 -4.29 -8.89 -3.37
C SER A 147 -4.41 -9.64 -4.71
N ARG A 148 -5.63 -10.08 -5.09
CA ARG A 148 -5.88 -10.85 -6.31
C ARG A 148 -5.92 -10.01 -7.59
N LYS A 149 -6.07 -8.68 -7.50
CA LYS A 149 -6.02 -7.78 -8.68
C LYS A 149 -4.68 -7.86 -9.46
N LYS A 150 -3.64 -8.48 -8.89
CA LYS A 150 -2.39 -8.82 -9.59
C LYS A 150 -2.55 -9.98 -10.57
N ASP A 151 -3.40 -10.96 -10.28
CA ASP A 151 -3.64 -12.12 -11.15
C ASP A 151 -4.47 -11.76 -12.40
N ALA A 152 -5.40 -10.81 -12.27
CA ALA A 152 -6.19 -10.34 -13.41
C ALA A 152 -5.34 -9.67 -14.50
N ARG A 153 -4.20 -9.04 -14.15
CA ARG A 153 -3.28 -8.46 -15.14
C ARG A 153 -2.32 -9.48 -15.75
N ARG A 154 -2.12 -10.65 -15.12
CA ARG A 154 -1.31 -11.75 -15.67
C ARG A 154 -2.07 -12.58 -16.71
N LEU A 155 -3.40 -12.66 -16.61
CA LEU A 155 -4.23 -13.41 -17.56
C LEU A 155 -4.50 -12.68 -18.90
N VAL A 156 -4.19 -11.38 -19.00
CA VAL A 156 -4.38 -10.58 -20.25
C VAL A 156 -3.08 -10.47 -21.06
N ALA A 157 -2.00 -11.13 -20.63
CA ALA A 157 -0.69 -11.13 -21.29
C ALA A 157 -0.28 -12.54 -21.78
N ILE A 158 -1.23 -13.29 -22.34
CA ILE A 158 -1.00 -14.53 -23.10
C ILE A 158 -1.69 -14.38 -24.46
#